data_AF-A0A7S4A2U7-F1
#
_entry.id   AF-A0A7S4A2U7-F1
#
_cell.length_a   1.000
_cell.length_b   1.000
_cell.length_c   1.000
_cell.angle_alpha   90.00
_cell.angle_beta   90.00
_cell.angle_gamma   90.00
#
_symmetry.space_group_name_H-M   'P 1'
#
loop_
_entity.id
_entity.type
_entity.pdbx_description
1 polymer ?
#
loop_
_entity_poly.entity_id
_entity_poly.type
_entity_poly.pdbx_seq_one_letter_code
_entity_poly.pdbx_strand_id
1 'polypeptide(L)'
;MHRLMLALLPCAIAAAAKSDLACALDATMVNATTFPLIREDLAASLLAGLCGANRGLFVTSPGDGHVYGCAAFPLQWAPNHKVKHCASTGLCQCDTWDANAVVRQFDGGNLTAEEAVHVYDQYVEAVYASTPGSSKDPRACGAGGFAALTGSECISTTDSYKAVTLHGIAGLDGAGHAVTKTPHSSDDYAAMKALGLNSVRVPVKAEDVSSLDKIDMRVILAVYGDADVDVSDAALVECDAAATKVRAAAKAAGVPVLLRVDSEEALRSYDESDGVAYEISHAATVVDVASSSPVEDRTKLFFHEATACGDAALAGFVACRKRAPFFVRSWSLATDDCDATDGGAYGECAHLDDRMGSPWWARHTQSFAARQRDAYERSGSLGWSFGAWKFDEATESAMHPAVLAQRSLRAASQAGWLPDLSAKPALPPCLKAPAADFALGDATAPPSAAPPPPPPPVVPQDWPVEAAAPSGRVAAALGGFGCGALLATMVVMASRKRGAVSGYEAV
;
A
#
# COMPACT_ATOMS: atom_id res chain seq x y z
N MET A 1 36.18 18.26 64.32
CA MET A 1 36.98 18.50 63.09
C MET A 1 36.73 17.36 62.10
N HIS A 2 35.69 17.44 61.27
CA HIS A 2 35.49 16.54 60.12
C HIS A 2 34.99 17.43 58.97
N ARG A 3 35.77 17.48 57.90
CA ARG A 3 35.50 18.27 56.68
C ARG A 3 34.50 17.50 55.82
N LEU A 4 33.33 18.08 55.59
CA LEU A 4 32.39 17.66 54.57
C LEU A 4 32.79 18.36 53.26
N MET A 5 33.32 17.63 52.29
CA MET A 5 33.50 18.13 50.91
C MET A 5 32.20 17.92 50.14
N LEU A 6 31.49 19.02 49.89
CA LEU A 6 30.42 19.08 48.89
C LEU A 6 31.08 18.97 47.49
N ALA A 7 30.83 17.86 46.80
CA ALA A 7 31.14 17.73 45.38
C ALA A 7 30.01 18.43 44.58
N LEU A 8 30.33 19.58 44.00
CA LEU A 8 29.54 20.24 42.98
C LEU A 8 29.64 19.41 41.69
N LEU A 9 28.59 18.63 41.38
CA LEU A 9 28.42 18.06 40.05
C LEU A 9 27.94 19.15 39.08
N PRO A 10 28.62 19.36 37.94
CA PRO A 10 28.10 20.26 36.91
C PRO A 10 26.89 19.62 36.22
N CYS A 11 25.79 20.37 36.15
CA CYS A 11 24.70 20.10 35.22
C CYS A 11 25.25 20.19 33.78
N ALA A 12 25.71 19.07 33.23
CA ALA A 12 25.89 18.92 31.81
C ALA A 12 24.49 18.87 31.19
N ILE A 13 24.07 19.99 30.58
CA ILE A 13 22.94 20.01 29.66
C ILE A 13 23.36 19.14 28.48
N ALA A 14 22.88 17.89 28.44
CA ALA A 14 23.04 17.04 27.28
C ALA A 14 22.34 17.74 26.10
N ALA A 15 23.12 18.28 25.16
CA ALA A 15 22.58 18.72 23.89
C ALA A 15 21.88 17.51 23.26
N ALA A 16 20.56 17.59 23.10
CA ALA A 16 19.80 16.54 22.43
C ALA A 16 20.47 16.29 21.07
N ALA A 17 20.91 15.06 20.84
CA ALA A 17 21.48 14.66 19.56
C ALA A 17 20.47 15.03 18.46
N LYS A 18 20.92 15.75 17.44
CA LYS A 18 20.08 16.13 16.32
C LYS A 18 19.65 14.83 15.64
N SER A 19 18.34 14.54 15.64
CA SER A 19 17.78 13.37 14.95
C SER A 19 18.27 13.35 13.51
N ASP A 20 18.76 12.19 13.06
CA ASP A 20 19.26 11.95 11.70
C ASP A 20 18.14 11.57 10.73
N LEU A 21 16.88 11.78 11.13
CA LEU A 21 15.75 11.39 10.33
C LEU A 21 15.66 12.21 9.03
N ALA A 22 15.71 11.51 7.90
CA ALA A 22 15.60 12.07 6.57
C ALA A 22 14.52 11.34 5.76
N CYS A 23 13.88 12.07 4.85
CA CYS A 23 13.10 11.46 3.78
C CYS A 23 14.00 11.33 2.57
N ALA A 24 14.14 10.12 2.07
CA ALA A 24 15.04 9.78 0.98
C ALA A 24 14.37 8.78 0.04
N LEU A 25 14.92 8.61 -1.16
CA LEU A 25 14.54 7.48 -2.00
C LEU A 25 14.80 6.16 -1.26
N ASP A 26 13.83 5.25 -1.29
CA ASP A 26 14.00 3.91 -0.72
C ASP A 26 14.99 3.15 -1.60
N ALA A 27 16.22 2.94 -1.12
CA ALA A 27 17.28 2.29 -1.89
C ALA A 27 16.96 0.83 -2.29
N THR A 28 16.02 0.18 -1.60
CA THR A 28 15.51 -1.14 -1.99
C THR A 28 14.66 -1.07 -3.26
N MET A 29 14.09 0.10 -3.55
CA MET A 29 13.25 0.39 -4.69
C MET A 29 14.03 1.14 -5.80
N VAL A 30 14.66 2.25 -5.45
CA VAL A 30 15.32 3.16 -6.39
C VAL A 30 16.82 3.18 -6.13
N ASN A 31 17.57 2.56 -7.02
CA ASN A 31 19.02 2.55 -7.02
C ASN A 31 19.53 2.52 -8.47
N ALA A 32 20.85 2.54 -8.66
CA ALA A 32 21.42 2.59 -10.01
C ALA A 32 21.01 1.42 -10.92
N THR A 33 20.67 0.26 -10.36
CA THR A 33 20.23 -0.92 -11.12
C THR A 33 18.76 -0.82 -11.51
N THR A 34 17.90 -0.32 -10.61
CA THR A 34 16.46 -0.24 -10.85
C THR A 34 16.06 1.04 -11.58
N PHE A 35 16.81 2.13 -11.42
CA PHE A 35 16.52 3.42 -12.04
C PHE A 35 16.26 3.35 -13.55
N PRO A 36 17.11 2.68 -14.38
CA PRO A 36 16.85 2.58 -15.81
C PRO A 36 15.50 1.92 -16.14
N LEU A 37 15.01 1.04 -15.26
CA LEU A 37 13.76 0.30 -15.45
C LEU A 37 12.51 1.13 -15.10
N ILE A 38 12.65 2.12 -14.22
CA ILE A 38 11.52 2.83 -13.60
C ILE A 38 11.54 4.34 -13.82
N ARG A 39 12.54 4.89 -14.53
CA ARG A 39 12.80 6.33 -14.62
C ARG A 39 11.60 7.17 -15.07
N GLU A 40 10.77 6.66 -15.97
CA GLU A 40 9.56 7.35 -16.44
C GLU A 40 8.47 7.38 -15.36
N ASP A 41 8.18 6.23 -14.75
CA ASP A 41 7.21 6.09 -13.66
C ASP A 41 7.63 6.88 -12.41
N LEU A 42 8.93 6.87 -12.11
CA LEU A 42 9.52 7.60 -11.00
C LEU A 42 9.33 9.11 -11.15
N ALA A 43 9.59 9.66 -12.35
CA ALA A 43 9.42 11.09 -12.61
C ALA A 43 7.96 11.54 -12.38
N ALA A 44 7.00 10.78 -12.93
CA ALA A 44 5.58 11.05 -12.77
C ALA A 44 5.12 10.89 -11.31
N SER A 45 5.55 9.82 -10.63
CA SER A 45 5.16 9.51 -9.26
C SER A 45 5.75 10.48 -8.24
N LEU A 46 6.99 10.92 -8.44
CA LEU A 46 7.59 11.96 -7.60
C LEU A 46 6.87 13.29 -7.78
N LEU A 47 6.56 13.69 -9.02
CA LEU A 47 5.80 14.92 -9.26
C LEU A 47 4.40 14.84 -8.64
N ALA A 48 3.67 13.74 -8.85
CA ALA A 48 2.31 13.58 -8.32
C ALA A 48 2.28 13.43 -6.79
N GLY A 49 3.14 12.58 -6.23
CA GLY A 49 3.18 12.28 -4.80
C GLY A 49 3.74 13.42 -3.97
N LEU A 50 4.95 13.91 -4.31
CA LEU A 50 5.63 14.92 -3.52
C LEU A 50 5.03 16.33 -3.70
N CYS A 51 4.44 16.65 -4.87
CA CYS A 51 3.87 17.98 -5.09
C CYS A 51 2.35 18.03 -5.03
N GLY A 52 1.66 16.94 -5.38
CA GLY A 52 0.20 16.87 -5.31
C GLY A 52 -0.29 16.61 -3.89
N ALA A 53 0.22 15.56 -3.23
CA ALA A 53 -0.23 15.19 -1.88
C ALA A 53 0.39 16.07 -0.78
N ASN A 54 1.58 16.62 -1.02
CA ASN A 54 2.43 17.23 0.01
C ASN A 54 2.59 18.77 -0.06
N ARG A 55 1.51 19.49 -0.40
CA ARG A 55 1.25 20.91 0.01
C ARG A 55 1.84 22.05 -0.82
N GLY A 56 1.51 22.02 -2.11
CA GLY A 56 1.51 23.20 -2.98
C GLY A 56 2.44 23.03 -4.18
N LEU A 57 2.24 23.85 -5.22
CA LEU A 57 3.04 23.87 -6.45
C LEU A 57 4.51 24.30 -6.22
N PHE A 58 4.97 24.43 -4.97
CA PHE A 58 6.20 25.12 -4.62
C PHE A 58 7.03 24.42 -3.54
N VAL A 59 8.36 24.40 -3.73
CA VAL A 59 9.36 23.79 -2.84
C VAL A 59 10.33 24.86 -2.36
N THR A 60 10.64 24.91 -1.06
CA THR A 60 11.66 25.83 -0.54
C THR A 60 13.00 25.11 -0.42
N SER A 61 14.02 25.56 -1.12
CA SER A 61 15.36 24.97 -1.05
C SER A 61 16.03 25.31 0.29
N PRO A 62 16.54 24.31 1.05
CA PRO A 62 17.19 24.55 2.33
C PRO A 62 18.49 25.36 2.24
N GLY A 63 19.18 25.31 1.08
CA GLY A 63 20.51 25.89 0.92
C GLY A 63 20.52 27.40 0.66
N ASP A 64 19.52 27.92 -0.05
CA ASP A 64 19.43 29.33 -0.46
C ASP A 64 18.14 30.03 -0.01
N GLY A 65 17.17 29.29 0.55
CA GLY A 65 15.90 29.83 1.03
C GLY A 65 14.94 30.26 -0.08
N HIS A 66 15.24 29.97 -1.35
CA HIS A 66 14.37 30.31 -2.47
C HIS A 66 13.23 29.30 -2.63
N VAL A 67 12.12 29.79 -3.20
CA VAL A 67 10.91 29.01 -3.48
C VAL A 67 10.87 28.69 -4.97
N TYR A 68 10.81 27.41 -5.31
CA TYR A 68 10.85 26.85 -6.65
C TYR A 68 9.53 26.23 -7.02
N GLY A 69 9.16 26.25 -8.29
CA GLY A 69 8.04 25.44 -8.76
C GLY A 69 8.37 23.95 -8.65
N CYS A 70 7.40 23.13 -8.31
CA CYS A 70 7.51 21.67 -8.30
C CYS A 70 7.87 21.05 -9.66
N ALA A 71 7.78 21.82 -10.74
CA ALA A 71 8.22 21.47 -12.08
C ALA A 71 9.44 22.30 -12.54
N ALA A 72 10.13 22.98 -11.64
CA ALA A 72 11.24 23.88 -11.96
C ALA A 72 12.21 24.01 -10.77
N PHE A 73 13.02 22.97 -10.56
CA PHE A 73 13.99 22.86 -9.48
C PHE A 73 15.22 23.78 -9.66
N PRO A 74 15.98 24.00 -8.57
CA PRO A 74 17.18 24.81 -8.62
C PRO A 74 18.26 24.20 -9.52
N LEU A 75 18.92 25.05 -10.31
CA LEU A 75 20.02 24.62 -11.19
C LEU A 75 21.20 24.03 -10.41
N GLN A 76 21.41 24.41 -9.15
CA GLN A 76 22.50 23.88 -8.33
C GLN A 76 22.36 22.39 -7.98
N TRP A 77 21.18 21.78 -8.17
CA TRP A 77 20.98 20.33 -8.00
C TRP A 77 21.39 19.54 -9.25
N ALA A 78 21.76 20.21 -10.35
CA ALA A 78 22.37 19.53 -11.48
C ALA A 78 23.79 19.08 -11.10
N PRO A 79 24.11 17.78 -11.15
CA PRO A 79 25.29 17.23 -10.49
C PRO A 79 26.61 17.61 -11.18
N ASN A 80 26.59 18.28 -12.34
CA ASN A 80 27.81 18.62 -13.06
C ASN A 80 27.64 19.80 -14.05
N HIS A 81 28.74 20.52 -14.27
CA HIS A 81 28.97 21.44 -15.41
C HIS A 81 28.98 20.73 -16.79
N LYS A 82 28.87 19.39 -16.81
CA LYS A 82 28.74 18.56 -18.02
C LYS A 82 27.30 18.46 -18.52
N VAL A 83 26.32 18.80 -17.71
CA VAL A 83 24.93 18.91 -18.17
C VAL A 83 24.91 19.99 -19.23
N LYS A 84 24.81 19.58 -20.50
CA LYS A 84 24.84 20.51 -21.61
C LYS A 84 23.60 21.39 -21.50
N HIS A 85 23.81 22.66 -21.15
CA HIS A 85 22.79 23.66 -21.34
C HIS A 85 22.36 23.64 -22.81
N CYS A 86 21.04 23.56 -23.04
CA CYS A 86 20.44 23.39 -24.37
C CYS A 86 20.78 24.51 -25.37
N ALA A 87 21.48 25.55 -24.92
CA ALA A 87 22.14 26.52 -25.78
C ALA A 87 23.05 25.87 -26.85
N SER A 88 23.61 24.67 -26.64
CA SER A 88 24.41 23.97 -27.65
C SER A 88 23.64 23.02 -28.59
N THR A 89 22.34 22.77 -28.35
CA THR A 89 21.55 21.78 -29.11
C THR A 89 20.33 22.37 -29.82
N GLY A 90 20.00 23.65 -29.64
CA GLY A 90 18.92 24.34 -30.36
C GLY A 90 17.50 23.96 -29.92
N LEU A 91 17.36 23.19 -28.85
CA LEU A 91 16.07 22.85 -28.24
C LEU A 91 15.73 23.88 -27.15
N CYS A 92 15.10 24.98 -27.56
CA CYS A 92 14.83 26.18 -26.75
C CYS A 92 13.77 26.03 -25.63
N GLN A 93 13.78 24.97 -24.82
CA GLN A 93 12.77 24.81 -23.75
C GLN A 93 13.22 24.12 -22.45
N CYS A 94 14.53 23.96 -22.20
CA CYS A 94 15.03 23.20 -21.04
C CYS A 94 15.69 24.05 -19.93
N ASP A 95 15.29 25.31 -19.77
CA ASP A 95 15.79 26.12 -18.64
C ASP A 95 15.17 25.70 -17.30
N THR A 96 14.12 24.86 -17.33
CA THR A 96 13.52 24.26 -16.13
C THR A 96 14.12 22.88 -15.85
N TRP A 97 14.82 22.77 -14.72
CA TRP A 97 15.29 21.49 -14.19
C TRP A 97 14.11 20.78 -13.51
N ASP A 98 13.37 19.94 -14.23
CA ASP A 98 12.23 19.19 -13.70
C ASP A 98 12.54 17.70 -13.58
N ALA A 99 11.62 16.91 -12.98
CA ALA A 99 11.79 15.46 -12.88
C ALA A 99 12.03 14.83 -14.27
N ASN A 100 11.30 15.30 -15.29
CA ASN A 100 11.49 14.83 -16.66
C ASN A 100 12.86 15.20 -17.23
N ALA A 101 13.47 16.31 -16.80
CA ALA A 101 14.82 16.71 -17.22
C ALA A 101 15.85 15.69 -16.78
N VAL A 102 15.73 15.12 -15.58
CA VAL A 102 16.64 14.07 -15.10
C VAL A 102 16.59 12.85 -16.03
N VAL A 103 15.39 12.43 -16.43
CA VAL A 103 15.20 11.32 -17.39
C VAL A 103 15.83 11.65 -18.73
N ARG A 104 15.54 12.83 -19.29
CA ARG A 104 16.12 13.27 -20.58
C ARG A 104 17.64 13.33 -20.57
N GLN A 105 18.25 13.76 -19.46
CA GLN A 105 19.69 13.87 -19.33
C GLN A 105 20.35 12.49 -19.16
N PHE A 106 19.70 11.57 -18.44
CA PHE A 106 20.12 10.16 -18.39
C PHE A 106 20.05 9.49 -19.77
N ASP A 107 18.91 9.62 -20.47
CA ASP A 107 18.72 9.05 -21.82
C ASP A 107 19.70 9.64 -22.84
N GLY A 108 20.08 10.91 -22.67
CA GLY A 108 21.11 11.58 -23.45
C GLY A 108 22.55 11.20 -23.10
N GLY A 109 22.76 10.34 -22.10
CA GLY A 109 24.09 9.94 -21.62
C GLY A 109 24.85 11.03 -20.87
N ASN A 110 24.16 12.10 -20.43
CA ASN A 110 24.75 13.21 -19.68
C ASN A 110 24.75 12.97 -18.16
N LEU A 111 23.98 11.98 -17.69
CA LEU A 111 23.96 11.49 -16.30
C LEU A 111 24.12 9.98 -16.26
N THR A 112 24.86 9.47 -15.27
CA THR A 112 24.77 8.05 -14.90
C THR A 112 23.49 7.76 -14.11
N ALA A 113 23.17 6.48 -13.91
CA ALA A 113 22.04 6.10 -13.08
C ALA A 113 22.24 6.53 -11.62
N GLU A 114 23.47 6.41 -11.09
CA GLU A 114 23.84 6.87 -9.75
C GLU A 114 23.65 8.39 -9.61
N GLU A 115 24.10 9.17 -10.60
CA GLU A 115 23.92 10.63 -10.60
C GLU A 115 22.43 10.99 -10.66
N ALA A 116 21.64 10.31 -11.49
CA ALA A 116 20.21 10.54 -11.58
C ALA A 116 19.47 10.22 -10.28
N VAL A 117 19.79 9.09 -9.63
CA VAL A 117 19.25 8.72 -8.32
C VAL A 117 19.62 9.77 -7.28
N HIS A 118 20.86 10.25 -7.26
CA HIS A 118 21.30 11.27 -6.32
C HIS A 118 20.51 12.58 -6.48
N VAL A 119 20.24 13.02 -7.71
CA VAL A 119 19.41 14.22 -7.97
C VAL A 119 17.99 14.04 -7.46
N TYR A 120 17.39 12.88 -7.68
CA TYR A 120 16.05 12.60 -7.18
C TYR A 120 15.99 12.48 -5.65
N ASP A 121 17.04 11.96 -5.03
CA ASP A 121 17.16 11.88 -3.58
C ASP A 121 17.20 13.28 -2.94
N GLN A 122 18.03 14.18 -3.50
CA GLN A 122 18.05 15.59 -3.10
C GLN A 122 16.68 16.25 -3.26
N TYR A 123 15.93 15.88 -4.31
CA TYR A 123 14.59 16.39 -4.53
C TYR A 123 13.61 15.92 -3.45
N VAL A 124 13.58 14.62 -3.15
CA VAL A 124 12.76 14.04 -2.08
C VAL A 124 13.04 14.73 -0.74
N GLU A 125 14.33 14.88 -0.40
CA GLU A 125 14.77 15.51 0.84
C GLU A 125 14.31 16.97 0.92
N ALA A 126 14.51 17.74 -0.15
CA ALA A 126 14.16 19.16 -0.19
C ALA A 126 12.64 19.39 -0.12
N VAL A 127 11.83 18.57 -0.81
CA VAL A 127 10.37 18.64 -0.67
C VAL A 127 9.99 18.40 0.78
N TYR A 128 10.42 17.27 1.35
CA TYR A 128 10.11 16.91 2.73
C TYR A 128 10.51 17.98 3.76
N ALA A 129 11.67 18.60 3.58
CA ALA A 129 12.16 19.68 4.43
C ALA A 129 11.30 20.95 4.31
N SER A 130 10.79 21.25 3.12
CA SER A 130 9.96 22.43 2.85
C SER A 130 8.49 22.28 3.26
N THR A 131 8.02 21.04 3.34
CA THR A 131 6.66 20.59 3.65
C THR A 131 6.30 21.02 5.10
N PRO A 132 5.37 22.01 5.30
CA PRO A 132 5.08 22.57 6.64
C PRO A 132 4.35 21.60 7.58
N GLY A 133 5.00 21.16 8.66
CA GLY A 133 4.46 20.13 9.56
C GLY A 133 4.73 18.69 9.08
N SER A 134 5.80 18.48 8.30
CA SER A 134 6.22 17.15 7.82
C SER A 134 6.45 16.12 8.94
N SER A 135 6.76 16.59 10.14
CA SER A 135 6.91 15.73 11.33
C SER A 135 5.61 15.18 11.89
N LYS A 136 4.45 15.73 11.50
CA LYS A 136 3.12 15.35 12.01
C LYS A 136 2.22 14.73 10.95
N ASP A 137 2.71 14.54 9.74
CA ASP A 137 1.91 14.05 8.62
C ASP A 137 2.47 12.71 8.16
N PRO A 138 1.70 11.62 8.30
CA PRO A 138 2.13 10.30 7.92
C PRO A 138 2.47 10.14 6.45
N ARG A 139 1.96 11.03 5.59
CA ARG A 139 2.20 10.98 4.14
C ARG A 139 3.24 11.98 3.66
N ALA A 140 3.87 12.73 4.56
CA ALA A 140 4.85 13.77 4.20
C ALA A 140 6.03 13.24 3.38
N CYS A 141 6.44 11.99 3.60
CA CYS A 141 7.51 11.33 2.84
C CYS A 141 6.97 10.39 1.74
N GLY A 142 5.66 10.40 1.50
CA GLY A 142 5.03 9.54 0.50
C GLY A 142 5.33 10.02 -0.92
N ALA A 143 6.03 9.20 -1.69
CA ALA A 143 6.30 9.40 -3.12
C ALA A 143 5.83 8.19 -3.94
N GLY A 144 4.56 7.78 -3.79
CA GLY A 144 4.03 6.60 -4.49
C GLY A 144 4.73 5.28 -4.10
N GLY A 145 5.38 5.24 -2.94
CA GLY A 145 6.18 4.10 -2.49
C GLY A 145 7.64 4.10 -2.96
N PHE A 146 8.14 5.16 -3.61
CA PHE A 146 9.55 5.27 -4.01
C PHE A 146 10.45 5.96 -2.97
N ALA A 147 9.86 6.61 -1.96
CA ALA A 147 10.57 7.26 -0.87
C ALA A 147 10.13 6.68 0.48
N ALA A 148 11.06 6.74 1.44
CA ALA A 148 10.85 6.27 2.80
C ALA A 148 11.51 7.21 3.79
N LEU A 149 10.93 7.27 5.00
CA LEU A 149 11.64 7.86 6.13
C LEU A 149 12.74 6.90 6.56
N THR A 150 13.92 7.45 6.79
CA THR A 150 15.12 6.72 7.20
C THR A 150 15.81 7.48 8.32
N GLY A 151 16.56 6.76 9.15
CA GLY A 151 17.30 7.30 10.28
C GLY A 151 17.71 6.17 11.23
N SER A 152 18.77 6.37 11.99
CA SER A 152 19.27 5.37 12.95
C SER A 152 18.28 5.08 14.07
N GLU A 153 17.32 5.97 14.28
CA GLU A 153 16.28 5.84 15.30
C GLU A 153 15.01 5.11 14.80
N CYS A 154 14.94 4.79 13.50
CA CYS A 154 13.80 4.04 12.94
C CYS A 154 13.80 2.60 13.44
N ILE A 155 12.63 2.10 13.83
CA ILE A 155 12.45 0.69 14.13
C ILE A 155 12.54 -0.13 12.85
N SER A 156 13.35 -1.19 12.88
CA SER A 156 13.30 -2.26 11.89
C SER A 156 12.81 -3.55 12.54
N THR A 157 12.05 -4.31 11.76
CA THR A 157 11.48 -5.59 12.16
C THR A 157 12.08 -6.66 11.25
N THR A 158 12.51 -7.78 11.84
CA THR A 158 12.98 -8.94 11.06
C THR A 158 11.90 -10.00 10.90
N ASP A 159 10.92 -10.00 11.80
CA ASP A 159 9.75 -10.87 11.74
C ASP A 159 8.61 -10.16 11.00
N SER A 160 7.95 -10.92 10.12
CA SER A 160 6.74 -10.48 9.41
C SER A 160 5.60 -11.46 9.66
N TYR A 161 4.50 -10.94 10.20
CA TYR A 161 3.24 -11.63 10.40
C TYR A 161 2.40 -11.52 9.13
N LYS A 162 2.22 -12.63 8.42
CA LYS A 162 1.33 -12.77 7.26
C LYS A 162 0.09 -13.47 7.75
N ALA A 163 -0.89 -12.66 8.13
CA ALA A 163 -2.04 -13.10 8.88
C ALA A 163 -3.34 -13.02 8.07
N VAL A 164 -4.35 -13.68 8.59
CA VAL A 164 -5.73 -13.58 8.14
C VAL A 164 -6.66 -13.51 9.36
N THR A 165 -7.70 -12.71 9.28
CA THR A 165 -8.69 -12.61 10.37
C THR A 165 -9.66 -13.79 10.32
N LEU A 166 -9.85 -14.44 11.45
CA LEU A 166 -10.76 -15.57 11.62
C LEU A 166 -12.09 -15.11 12.21
N HIS A 167 -13.10 -14.95 11.37
CA HIS A 167 -14.47 -14.66 11.80
C HIS A 167 -15.11 -15.91 12.40
N GLY A 168 -16.01 -15.76 13.36
CA GLY A 168 -16.66 -16.91 14.01
C GLY A 168 -15.92 -17.43 15.23
N ILE A 169 -14.61 -17.19 15.37
CA ILE A 169 -13.83 -17.69 16.51
C ILE A 169 -14.18 -16.92 17.77
N ALA A 170 -14.39 -17.66 18.86
CA ALA A 170 -14.98 -17.14 20.09
C ALA A 170 -16.33 -16.41 19.87
N GLY A 171 -17.03 -16.74 18.78
CA GLY A 171 -18.28 -16.11 18.42
C GLY A 171 -18.15 -14.64 18.02
N LEU A 172 -17.06 -14.18 17.37
CA LEU A 172 -16.91 -12.80 16.89
C LEU A 172 -16.63 -12.63 15.38
N ASP A 173 -17.15 -11.58 14.75
CA ASP A 173 -17.09 -11.29 13.30
C ASP A 173 -15.90 -10.41 12.83
N GLY A 174 -14.74 -10.43 13.49
CA GLY A 174 -13.62 -9.58 13.05
C GLY A 174 -13.71 -8.13 13.50
N ALA A 175 -14.90 -7.54 13.52
CA ALA A 175 -15.22 -6.20 14.01
C ALA A 175 -15.60 -6.18 15.51
N GLY A 176 -15.81 -7.36 16.10
CA GLY A 176 -16.14 -7.52 17.52
C GLY A 176 -17.62 -7.77 17.80
N HIS A 177 -18.44 -8.00 16.77
CA HIS A 177 -19.85 -8.37 16.92
C HIS A 177 -20.03 -9.88 17.07
N ALA A 178 -21.06 -10.28 17.82
CA ALA A 178 -21.32 -11.68 18.10
C ALA A 178 -21.79 -12.47 16.86
N VAL A 179 -21.27 -13.68 16.66
CA VAL A 179 -21.65 -14.63 15.62
C VAL A 179 -21.88 -16.02 16.19
N THR A 180 -22.80 -16.76 15.58
CA THR A 180 -23.38 -17.96 16.17
C THR A 180 -22.57 -19.24 15.93
N LYS A 181 -21.62 -19.27 14.99
CA LYS A 181 -20.82 -20.46 14.66
C LYS A 181 -19.40 -20.12 14.20
N THR A 182 -18.45 -20.96 14.59
CA THR A 182 -17.09 -21.02 14.03
C THR A 182 -17.08 -21.85 12.73
N PRO A 183 -16.66 -21.31 11.57
CA PRO A 183 -16.65 -22.08 10.33
C PRO A 183 -15.32 -22.81 10.05
N HIS A 184 -14.29 -22.71 10.91
CA HIS A 184 -12.92 -23.15 10.58
C HIS A 184 -12.59 -24.60 10.97
N SER A 185 -11.91 -25.33 10.09
CA SER A 185 -11.43 -26.70 10.26
C SER A 185 -9.90 -26.80 10.17
N SER A 186 -9.34 -27.98 10.42
CA SER A 186 -7.91 -28.26 10.20
C SER A 186 -7.47 -28.02 8.75
N ASP A 187 -8.35 -28.30 7.80
CA ASP A 187 -8.07 -28.15 6.37
C ASP A 187 -7.94 -26.68 5.98
N ASP A 188 -8.68 -25.79 6.66
CA ASP A 188 -8.52 -24.35 6.48
C ASP A 188 -7.10 -23.90 6.88
N TYR A 189 -6.58 -24.34 8.02
CA TYR A 189 -5.22 -23.99 8.46
C TYR A 189 -4.15 -24.56 7.52
N ALA A 190 -4.36 -25.78 7.01
CA ALA A 190 -3.47 -26.35 6.00
C ALA A 190 -3.46 -25.52 4.71
N ALA A 191 -4.64 -25.06 4.25
CA ALA A 191 -4.77 -24.19 3.08
C ALA A 191 -4.12 -22.81 3.31
N MET A 192 -4.31 -22.20 4.49
CA MET A 192 -3.65 -20.95 4.87
C MET A 192 -2.12 -21.07 4.81
N LYS A 193 -1.56 -22.14 5.39
CA LYS A 193 -0.12 -22.41 5.34
C LYS A 193 0.37 -22.64 3.90
N ALA A 194 -0.39 -23.39 3.10
CA ALA A 194 -0.06 -23.64 1.70
C ALA A 194 -0.04 -22.35 0.87
N LEU A 195 -0.85 -21.34 1.22
CA LEU A 195 -0.80 -20.02 0.60
C LEU A 195 0.41 -19.20 1.05
N GLY A 196 1.08 -19.55 2.14
CA GLY A 196 2.22 -18.81 2.69
C GLY A 196 1.89 -17.94 3.90
N LEU A 197 0.70 -18.09 4.50
CA LEU A 197 0.37 -17.44 5.76
C LEU A 197 1.08 -18.15 6.92
N ASN A 198 1.52 -17.37 7.90
CA ASN A 198 2.22 -17.89 9.08
C ASN A 198 1.50 -17.57 10.41
N SER A 199 0.45 -16.76 10.35
CA SER A 199 -0.25 -16.25 11.52
C SER A 199 -1.76 -16.18 11.27
N VAL A 200 -2.53 -16.10 12.35
CA VAL A 200 -3.97 -15.83 12.31
C VAL A 200 -4.31 -14.74 13.31
N ARG A 201 -5.22 -13.85 12.94
CA ARG A 201 -5.77 -12.83 13.83
C ARG A 201 -7.11 -13.31 14.35
N VAL A 202 -7.23 -13.43 15.67
CA VAL A 202 -8.40 -13.98 16.35
C VAL A 202 -9.08 -12.86 17.16
N PRO A 203 -10.24 -12.37 16.70
CA PRO A 203 -11.11 -11.51 17.50
C PRO A 203 -11.60 -12.29 18.72
N VAL A 204 -11.39 -11.75 19.91
CA VAL A 204 -11.90 -12.35 21.15
C VAL A 204 -12.58 -11.29 22.01
N LYS A 205 -13.67 -11.67 22.66
CA LYS A 205 -14.13 -10.95 23.84
C LYS A 205 -13.18 -11.26 24.97
N ALA A 206 -12.92 -10.26 25.80
CA ALA A 206 -11.96 -10.39 26.89
C ALA A 206 -12.35 -11.52 27.89
N GLU A 207 -13.62 -11.93 27.94
CA GLU A 207 -14.11 -13.02 28.78
C GLU A 207 -13.98 -14.46 28.20
N ASP A 208 -13.61 -14.67 26.92
CA ASP A 208 -13.86 -15.95 26.20
C ASP A 208 -12.62 -16.68 25.61
N VAL A 209 -11.42 -16.58 26.20
CA VAL A 209 -10.17 -17.04 25.53
C VAL A 209 -9.87 -18.56 25.63
N SER A 210 -10.85 -19.39 25.97
CA SER A 210 -10.63 -20.84 26.11
C SER A 210 -10.67 -21.61 24.78
N SER A 211 -9.72 -21.42 23.85
CA SER A 211 -9.43 -22.39 22.76
C SER A 211 -8.24 -22.05 21.84
N LEU A 212 -7.20 -21.36 22.30
CA LEU A 212 -6.03 -21.06 21.44
C LEU A 212 -5.13 -22.28 21.19
N ASP A 213 -5.17 -23.26 22.09
CA ASP A 213 -4.38 -24.50 22.06
C ASP A 213 -4.60 -25.36 20.81
N LYS A 214 -5.70 -25.14 20.08
CA LYS A 214 -6.06 -25.86 18.85
C LYS A 214 -5.58 -25.16 17.57
N ILE A 215 -4.97 -23.98 17.68
CA ILE A 215 -4.52 -23.21 16.51
C ILE A 215 -3.07 -23.54 16.21
N ASP A 216 -2.85 -24.22 15.09
CA ASP A 216 -1.51 -24.62 14.59
C ASP A 216 -0.84 -23.49 13.78
N MET A 217 -0.97 -22.24 14.22
CA MET A 217 -0.38 -21.03 13.60
C MET A 217 -0.07 -20.00 14.68
N ARG A 218 0.79 -19.01 14.40
CA ARG A 218 1.03 -17.92 15.36
C ARG A 218 -0.26 -17.12 15.57
N VAL A 219 -0.65 -16.89 16.82
CA VAL A 219 -1.89 -16.18 17.15
C VAL A 219 -1.62 -14.71 17.43
N ILE A 220 -2.35 -13.84 16.73
CA ILE A 220 -2.51 -12.43 17.06
C ILE A 220 -3.89 -12.30 17.73
N LEU A 221 -3.92 -11.95 19.01
CA LEU A 221 -5.18 -11.75 19.73
C LEU A 221 -5.68 -10.33 19.54
N ALA A 222 -6.85 -10.18 18.92
CA ALA A 222 -7.55 -8.90 18.85
C ALA A 222 -8.62 -8.85 19.94
N VAL A 223 -8.27 -8.21 21.06
CA VAL A 223 -9.11 -8.17 22.25
C VAL A 223 -10.02 -6.95 22.21
N TYR A 224 -11.32 -7.19 22.33
CA TYR A 224 -12.35 -6.16 22.40
C TYR A 224 -12.79 -5.95 23.86
N GLY A 225 -12.62 -4.72 24.36
CA GLY A 225 -12.96 -4.35 25.75
C GLY A 225 -11.82 -4.52 26.75
N ASP A 226 -12.11 -4.25 28.03
CA ASP A 226 -11.15 -4.34 29.14
C ASP A 226 -11.57 -5.42 30.15
N ALA A 227 -10.99 -6.62 30.06
CA ALA A 227 -11.18 -7.67 31.05
C ALA A 227 -9.87 -8.44 31.33
N ASP A 228 -9.98 -9.40 32.25
CA ASP A 228 -8.87 -10.28 32.61
C ASP A 228 -8.73 -11.36 31.53
N VAL A 229 -7.71 -11.19 30.68
CA VAL A 229 -7.44 -12.06 29.53
C VAL A 229 -6.15 -12.82 29.74
N ASP A 230 -6.16 -14.13 29.50
CA ASP A 230 -4.92 -14.89 29.35
C ASP A 230 -4.39 -14.71 27.92
N VAL A 231 -3.18 -14.18 27.83
CA VAL A 231 -2.50 -13.85 26.58
C VAL A 231 -1.17 -14.59 26.43
N SER A 232 -0.86 -15.56 27.31
CA SER A 232 0.47 -16.19 27.37
C SER A 232 0.90 -16.85 26.06
N ASP A 233 -0.06 -17.35 25.29
CA ASP A 233 0.18 -18.07 24.03
C ASP A 233 0.11 -17.17 22.80
N ALA A 234 -0.18 -15.88 22.98
CA ALA A 234 -0.25 -14.92 21.88
C ALA A 234 1.16 -14.49 21.44
N ALA A 235 1.37 -14.43 20.12
CA ALA A 235 2.56 -13.81 19.56
C ALA A 235 2.50 -12.28 19.64
N LEU A 236 1.28 -11.74 19.65
CA LEU A 236 0.98 -10.32 19.62
C LEU A 236 -0.43 -10.10 20.18
N VAL A 237 -0.64 -9.01 20.91
CA VAL A 237 -1.97 -8.57 21.36
C VAL A 237 -2.29 -7.23 20.73
N GLU A 238 -3.44 -7.14 20.09
CA GLU A 238 -4.08 -5.91 19.63
C GLU A 238 -5.22 -5.56 20.59
N CYS A 239 -5.25 -4.32 21.10
CA CYS A 239 -6.33 -3.85 21.95
C CYS A 239 -6.55 -2.34 21.82
N ASP A 240 -7.66 -1.84 22.37
CA ASP A 240 -7.89 -0.40 22.48
C ASP A 240 -7.01 0.22 23.57
N ALA A 241 -6.72 1.52 23.47
CA ALA A 241 -5.92 2.24 24.47
C ALA A 241 -6.50 2.15 25.90
N ALA A 242 -7.83 2.03 26.00
CA ALA A 242 -8.55 1.90 27.27
C ALA A 242 -8.47 0.50 27.91
N ALA A 243 -7.96 -0.52 27.20
CA ALA A 243 -7.88 -1.90 27.68
C ALA A 243 -6.72 -2.13 28.66
N THR A 244 -6.75 -1.43 29.80
CA THR A 244 -5.63 -1.37 30.75
C THR A 244 -5.25 -2.72 31.36
N LYS A 245 -6.22 -3.60 31.62
CA LYS A 245 -5.98 -4.95 32.17
C LYS A 245 -5.30 -5.85 31.14
N VAL A 246 -5.76 -5.81 29.90
CA VAL A 246 -5.18 -6.57 28.78
C VAL A 246 -3.72 -6.18 28.59
N ARG A 247 -3.42 -4.87 28.61
CA ARG A 247 -2.04 -4.36 28.51
C ARG A 247 -1.17 -4.80 29.67
N ALA A 248 -1.71 -4.80 30.89
CA ALA A 248 -1.00 -5.29 32.07
C ALA A 248 -0.70 -6.80 31.99
N ALA A 249 -1.67 -7.60 31.52
CA ALA A 249 -1.52 -9.03 31.31
C ALA A 249 -0.47 -9.33 30.23
N ALA A 250 -0.53 -8.66 29.07
CA ALA A 250 0.45 -8.79 28.00
C ALA A 250 1.86 -8.44 28.47
N LYS A 251 2.01 -7.33 29.21
CA LYS A 251 3.30 -6.95 29.80
C LYS A 251 3.82 -7.98 30.79
N ALA A 252 2.95 -8.57 31.62
CA ALA A 252 3.33 -9.62 32.56
C ALA A 252 3.77 -10.91 31.85
N ALA A 253 3.16 -11.22 30.70
CA ALA A 253 3.51 -12.36 29.85
C ALA A 253 4.70 -12.08 28.91
N GLY A 254 5.16 -10.83 28.79
CA GLY A 254 6.19 -10.44 27.83
C GLY A 254 5.72 -10.42 26.37
N VAL A 255 4.41 -10.33 26.15
CA VAL A 255 3.80 -10.31 24.82
C VAL A 255 3.72 -8.87 24.30
N PRO A 256 4.18 -8.57 23.07
CA PRO A 256 4.05 -7.25 22.48
C PRO A 256 2.59 -6.80 22.35
N VAL A 257 2.33 -5.52 22.65
CA VAL A 257 1.01 -4.89 22.54
C VAL A 257 1.01 -3.92 21.36
N LEU A 258 -0.04 -4.00 20.55
CA LEU A 258 -0.39 -2.99 19.55
C LEU A 258 -1.68 -2.31 19.94
N LEU A 259 -1.67 -0.98 19.92
CA LEU A 259 -2.86 -0.18 20.09
C LEU A 259 -3.61 -0.04 18.77
N ARG A 260 -4.91 -0.30 18.81
CA ARG A 260 -5.81 -0.05 17.69
C ARG A 260 -5.91 1.43 17.40
N VAL A 261 -5.74 1.77 16.13
CA VAL A 261 -5.90 3.13 15.63
C VAL A 261 -6.78 3.08 14.39
N ASP A 262 -7.93 3.75 14.45
CA ASP A 262 -8.96 3.68 13.41
C ASP A 262 -8.98 4.93 12.50
N SER A 263 -8.03 5.86 12.67
CA SER A 263 -7.88 7.02 11.77
C SER A 263 -6.45 7.56 11.73
N GLU A 264 -6.09 8.22 10.63
CA GLU A 264 -4.81 8.94 10.56
C GLU A 264 -4.71 10.03 11.64
N GLU A 265 -5.80 10.66 12.03
CA GLU A 265 -5.78 11.67 13.08
C GLU A 265 -5.40 11.07 14.44
N ALA A 266 -5.99 9.92 14.78
CA ALA A 266 -5.60 9.16 15.95
C ALA A 266 -4.12 8.73 15.88
N LEU A 267 -3.65 8.34 14.69
CA LEU A 267 -2.24 8.00 14.47
C LEU A 267 -1.29 9.19 14.68
N ARG A 268 -1.71 10.39 14.29
CA ARG A 268 -0.91 11.62 14.51
C ARG A 268 -0.80 11.96 15.99
N SER A 269 -1.88 11.74 16.74
CA SER A 269 -1.91 11.97 18.20
C SER A 269 -1.28 10.85 19.03
N TYR A 270 -0.91 9.73 18.40
CA TYR A 270 -0.30 8.59 19.07
C TYR A 270 1.09 8.94 19.59
N ASP A 271 1.29 8.95 20.90
CA ASP A 271 2.59 9.25 21.53
C ASP A 271 3.03 8.16 22.53
N GLU A 272 2.35 7.01 22.53
CA GLU A 272 2.74 5.86 23.36
C GLU A 272 3.90 5.08 22.74
N SER A 273 4.58 4.26 23.54
CA SER A 273 5.70 3.41 23.07
C SER A 273 5.26 2.03 22.61
N ASP A 274 3.97 1.71 22.73
CA ASP A 274 3.43 0.44 22.26
C ASP A 274 3.49 0.40 20.71
N GLY A 275 3.16 -0.72 20.09
CA GLY A 275 2.99 -0.71 18.63
C GLY A 275 1.62 -0.19 18.22
N VAL A 276 1.40 -0.07 16.92
CA VAL A 276 0.15 0.40 16.32
C VAL A 276 -0.41 -0.68 15.40
N ALA A 277 -1.70 -0.96 15.54
CA ALA A 277 -2.50 -1.76 14.64
C ALA A 277 -3.47 -0.84 13.88
N TYR A 278 -3.27 -0.67 12.57
CA TYR A 278 -4.02 0.27 11.74
C TYR A 278 -4.77 -0.45 10.61
N GLU A 279 -6.00 -0.02 10.33
CA GLU A 279 -6.80 -0.55 9.23
C GLU A 279 -6.64 0.28 7.96
N ILE A 280 -6.32 -0.38 6.86
CA ILE A 280 -6.21 0.26 5.54
C ILE A 280 -7.37 -0.24 4.69
N SER A 281 -8.28 0.67 4.35
CA SER A 281 -9.42 0.39 3.49
C SER A 281 -9.33 1.23 2.22
N HIS A 282 -9.34 0.55 1.07
CA HIS A 282 -9.48 1.20 -0.23
C HIS A 282 -10.96 1.37 -0.64
N ALA A 283 -11.90 0.79 0.10
CA ALA A 283 -13.33 0.87 -0.18
C ALA A 283 -14.05 2.05 0.50
N ALA A 284 -13.37 2.79 1.40
CA ALA A 284 -13.99 3.80 2.27
C ALA A 284 -13.36 5.20 2.14
N THR A 285 -12.63 5.49 1.06
CA THR A 285 -11.85 6.74 0.95
C THR A 285 -12.54 7.77 0.07
N VAL A 286 -12.64 9.02 0.54
CA VAL A 286 -13.33 10.18 -0.09
C VAL A 286 -12.94 10.50 -1.56
N VAL A 287 -11.89 9.87 -2.10
CA VAL A 287 -11.52 9.96 -3.53
C VAL A 287 -12.24 8.92 -4.39
N ASP A 288 -13.21 8.18 -3.83
CA ASP A 288 -13.96 7.15 -4.52
C ASP A 288 -14.49 7.69 -5.85
N VAL A 289 -13.83 7.24 -6.93
CA VAL A 289 -14.27 7.46 -8.29
C VAL A 289 -15.59 6.72 -8.39
N ALA A 290 -16.69 7.44 -8.20
CA ALA A 290 -18.01 6.92 -8.49
C ALA A 290 -17.97 6.37 -9.92
N SER A 291 -18.29 5.08 -10.05
CA SER A 291 -18.37 4.42 -11.34
C SER A 291 -19.83 4.26 -11.74
N SER A 292 -20.07 4.40 -13.03
CA SER A 292 -21.36 4.29 -13.71
C SER A 292 -21.28 3.44 -14.99
N SER A 293 -20.15 2.75 -15.16
CA SER A 293 -19.92 1.83 -16.28
C SER A 293 -18.80 0.84 -15.96
N PRO A 294 -18.72 -0.29 -16.68
CA PRO A 294 -17.61 -1.23 -16.53
C PRO A 294 -16.23 -0.62 -16.80
N VAL A 295 -16.14 0.40 -17.67
CA VAL A 295 -14.87 1.10 -17.92
C VAL A 295 -14.44 1.89 -16.69
N GLU A 296 -15.37 2.57 -16.04
CA GLU A 296 -15.10 3.35 -14.83
C GLU A 296 -14.75 2.46 -13.64
N ASP A 297 -15.38 1.27 -13.51
CA ASP A 297 -14.97 0.25 -12.54
C ASP A 297 -13.50 -0.18 -12.73
N ARG A 298 -13.10 -0.40 -13.98
CA ARG A 298 -11.70 -0.73 -14.30
C ARG A 298 -10.75 0.42 -14.01
N THR A 299 -11.15 1.66 -14.33
CA THR A 299 -10.38 2.86 -13.94
C THR A 299 -10.23 2.98 -12.43
N LYS A 300 -11.28 2.64 -11.66
CA LYS A 300 -11.26 2.63 -10.20
C LYS A 300 -10.25 1.61 -9.67
N LEU A 301 -10.30 0.35 -10.12
CA LEU A 301 -9.30 -0.65 -9.72
C LEU A 301 -7.88 -0.21 -10.10
N PHE A 302 -7.67 0.30 -11.32
CA PHE A 302 -6.38 0.82 -11.76
C PHE A 302 -5.86 1.94 -10.84
N PHE A 303 -6.72 2.85 -10.40
CA PHE A 303 -6.35 3.91 -9.47
C PHE A 303 -5.91 3.35 -8.09
N HIS A 304 -6.67 2.42 -7.51
CA HIS A 304 -6.29 1.79 -6.23
C HIS A 304 -5.00 0.97 -6.38
N GLU A 305 -4.85 0.26 -7.49
CA GLU A 305 -3.63 -0.46 -7.82
C GLU A 305 -2.42 0.50 -7.92
N ALA A 306 -2.58 1.65 -8.58
CA ALA A 306 -1.52 2.64 -8.73
C ALA A 306 -1.13 3.33 -7.41
N THR A 307 -2.05 3.42 -6.46
CA THR A 307 -1.86 4.16 -5.20
C THR A 307 -1.50 3.27 -4.02
N ALA A 308 -1.75 1.96 -4.06
CA ALA A 308 -1.47 1.00 -2.99
C ALA A 308 -0.03 1.07 -2.45
N CYS A 309 0.95 1.32 -3.32
CA CYS A 309 2.35 1.42 -2.93
C CYS A 309 2.65 2.61 -2.01
N GLY A 310 1.79 3.64 -2.02
CA GLY A 310 1.89 4.82 -1.18
C GLY A 310 1.68 4.54 0.31
N ASP A 311 1.00 3.45 0.67
CA ASP A 311 0.70 3.12 2.06
C ASP A 311 1.94 2.72 2.86
N ALA A 312 3.06 2.40 2.18
CA ALA A 312 4.37 2.20 2.82
C ALA A 312 4.83 3.44 3.61
N ALA A 313 4.40 4.64 3.20
CA ALA A 313 4.73 5.88 3.90
C ALA A 313 4.16 5.90 5.33
N LEU A 314 2.98 5.29 5.53
CA LEU A 314 2.33 5.20 6.83
C LEU A 314 3.16 4.35 7.80
N ALA A 315 3.58 3.17 7.37
CA ALA A 315 4.43 2.27 8.15
C ALA A 315 5.77 2.95 8.50
N GLY A 316 6.41 3.58 7.50
CA GLY A 316 7.65 4.33 7.70
C GLY A 316 7.49 5.49 8.69
N PHE A 317 6.38 6.22 8.64
CA PHE A 317 6.09 7.27 9.62
C PHE A 317 6.01 6.73 11.04
N VAL A 318 5.26 5.66 11.26
CA VAL A 318 5.11 5.08 12.61
C VAL A 318 6.44 4.54 13.12
N ALA A 319 7.17 3.79 12.30
CA ALA A 319 8.44 3.20 12.69
C ALA A 319 9.54 4.24 12.96
N CYS A 320 9.53 5.36 12.25
CA CYS A 320 10.58 6.37 12.34
C CYS A 320 10.23 7.56 13.24
N ARG A 321 9.03 8.13 13.10
CA ARG A 321 8.60 9.33 13.85
C ARG A 321 8.01 8.94 15.20
N LYS A 322 7.21 7.88 15.25
CA LYS A 322 6.61 7.39 16.50
C LYS A 322 7.51 6.37 17.20
N ARG A 323 8.48 5.78 16.48
CA ARG A 323 9.40 4.76 16.99
C ARG A 323 8.60 3.62 17.64
N ALA A 324 7.58 3.17 16.90
CA ALA A 324 6.66 2.13 17.31
C ALA A 324 6.57 1.07 16.20
N PRO A 325 6.40 -0.22 16.54
CA PRO A 325 6.06 -1.24 15.54
C PRO A 325 4.71 -0.93 14.87
N PHE A 326 4.58 -1.17 13.57
CA PHE A 326 3.34 -0.93 12.82
C PHE A 326 2.79 -2.24 12.27
N PHE A 327 1.49 -2.49 12.35
CA PHE A 327 0.84 -3.67 11.78
C PHE A 327 -0.43 -3.25 11.04
N VAL A 328 -0.60 -3.76 9.81
CA VAL A 328 -1.85 -3.56 9.07
C VAL A 328 -2.87 -4.58 9.55
N ARG A 329 -3.78 -4.15 10.43
CA ARG A 329 -4.70 -5.06 11.14
C ARG A 329 -5.81 -5.63 10.28
N SER A 330 -6.11 -4.97 9.18
CA SER A 330 -7.12 -5.37 8.22
C SER A 330 -6.85 -4.67 6.89
N TRP A 331 -6.95 -5.42 5.80
CA TRP A 331 -7.04 -4.95 4.42
C TRP A 331 -7.84 -5.97 3.60
N SER A 332 -8.28 -5.57 2.41
CA SER A 332 -9.03 -6.42 1.49
C SER A 332 -8.74 -6.06 0.02
N LEU A 333 -9.37 -6.77 -0.92
CA LEU A 333 -9.33 -6.42 -2.34
C LEU A 333 -10.54 -5.56 -2.75
N ALA A 334 -11.34 -5.13 -1.77
CA ALA A 334 -12.51 -4.31 -2.03
C ALA A 334 -12.07 -2.89 -2.41
N THR A 335 -12.53 -2.46 -3.57
CA THR A 335 -12.42 -1.09 -4.08
C THR A 335 -13.78 -0.39 -4.08
N ASP A 336 -14.81 -1.03 -3.56
CA ASP A 336 -16.17 -0.55 -3.43
C ASP A 336 -16.83 -1.17 -2.19
N ASP A 337 -17.98 -0.61 -1.81
CA ASP A 337 -18.81 -0.99 -0.69
C ASP A 337 -20.05 -1.78 -1.14
N CYS A 338 -19.90 -2.60 -2.18
CA CYS A 338 -20.99 -3.40 -2.77
C CYS A 338 -21.52 -4.53 -1.88
N ASP A 339 -20.94 -4.72 -0.70
CA ASP A 339 -21.46 -5.56 0.38
C ASP A 339 -22.44 -4.84 1.32
N ALA A 340 -22.54 -3.50 1.24
CA ALA A 340 -23.49 -2.75 2.06
C ALA A 340 -24.93 -2.98 1.57
N THR A 341 -25.83 -3.30 2.50
CA THR A 341 -27.25 -3.60 2.25
C THR A 341 -28.03 -2.48 1.56
N ASP A 342 -27.53 -1.24 1.61
CA ASP A 342 -28.18 -0.07 1.03
C ASP A 342 -27.69 0.28 -0.39
N GLY A 343 -26.84 -0.56 -0.99
CA GLY A 343 -26.20 -0.28 -2.27
C GLY A 343 -25.20 0.85 -2.11
N GLY A 344 -23.91 0.52 -2.20
CA GLY A 344 -22.83 1.47 -2.00
C GLY A 344 -23.04 2.80 -2.73
N ALA A 345 -22.88 3.92 -2.03
CA ALA A 345 -22.99 5.26 -2.64
C ALA A 345 -21.80 5.56 -3.58
N TYR A 346 -20.83 4.65 -3.67
CA TYR A 346 -19.48 4.89 -4.18
C TYR A 346 -19.02 3.89 -5.26
N GLY A 347 -19.87 2.94 -5.69
CA GLY A 347 -19.59 2.04 -6.81
C GLY A 347 -20.86 1.49 -7.46
N GLU A 348 -20.84 1.26 -8.77
CA GLU A 348 -21.97 0.61 -9.46
C GLU A 348 -21.90 -0.92 -9.32
N CYS A 349 -22.63 -1.43 -8.33
CA CYS A 349 -22.70 -2.85 -8.03
C CYS A 349 -23.47 -3.69 -9.08
N ALA A 350 -23.91 -3.07 -10.18
CA ALA A 350 -24.63 -3.75 -11.26
C ALA A 350 -23.70 -4.56 -12.19
N HIS A 351 -22.39 -4.32 -12.17
CA HIS A 351 -21.41 -4.93 -13.08
C HIS A 351 -20.49 -5.96 -12.41
N LEU A 352 -20.90 -6.49 -11.24
CA LEU A 352 -20.08 -7.45 -10.49
C LEU A 352 -19.84 -8.77 -11.24
N ASP A 353 -20.80 -9.20 -12.07
CA ASP A 353 -20.65 -10.40 -12.90
C ASP A 353 -19.52 -10.29 -13.93
N ASP A 354 -19.25 -9.08 -14.45
CA ASP A 354 -18.19 -8.83 -15.43
C ASP A 354 -16.79 -9.05 -14.83
N ARG A 355 -16.68 -9.09 -13.51
CA ARG A 355 -15.41 -9.28 -12.79
C ARG A 355 -15.04 -10.75 -12.72
N MET A 356 -16.03 -11.62 -12.56
CA MET A 356 -15.81 -13.04 -12.39
C MET A 356 -15.44 -13.68 -13.74
N GLY A 357 -14.25 -14.26 -13.81
CA GLY A 357 -13.74 -14.91 -15.03
C GLY A 357 -13.08 -13.97 -16.04
N SER A 358 -13.10 -12.65 -15.81
CA SER A 358 -12.34 -11.69 -16.63
C SER A 358 -10.84 -11.82 -16.35
N PRO A 359 -10.01 -12.16 -17.36
CA PRO A 359 -8.56 -12.19 -17.19
C PRO A 359 -7.97 -10.83 -16.83
N TRP A 360 -8.57 -9.73 -17.28
CA TRP A 360 -8.16 -8.38 -16.90
C TRP A 360 -8.34 -8.17 -15.39
N TRP A 361 -9.55 -8.43 -14.86
CA TRP A 361 -9.83 -8.28 -13.42
C TRP A 361 -8.92 -9.15 -12.57
N ALA A 362 -8.69 -10.41 -12.96
CA ALA A 362 -7.79 -11.30 -12.25
C ALA A 362 -6.36 -10.74 -12.19
N ARG A 363 -5.78 -10.30 -13.32
CA ARG A 363 -4.41 -9.76 -13.37
C ARG A 363 -4.27 -8.48 -12.55
N HIS A 364 -5.22 -7.55 -12.68
CA HIS A 364 -5.16 -6.26 -11.97
C HIS A 364 -5.39 -6.44 -10.47
N THR A 365 -6.29 -7.34 -10.07
CA THR A 365 -6.51 -7.64 -8.65
C THR A 365 -5.29 -8.34 -8.03
N GLN A 366 -4.65 -9.28 -8.75
CA GLN A 366 -3.39 -9.88 -8.32
C GLN A 366 -2.29 -8.84 -8.14
N SER A 367 -2.17 -7.91 -9.10
CA SER A 367 -1.20 -6.81 -9.03
C SER A 367 -1.49 -5.88 -7.85
N PHE A 368 -2.75 -5.52 -7.64
CA PHE A 368 -3.19 -4.71 -6.50
C PHE A 368 -2.85 -5.38 -5.16
N ALA A 369 -3.19 -6.66 -5.01
CA ALA A 369 -2.84 -7.45 -3.82
C ALA A 369 -1.31 -7.51 -3.60
N ALA A 370 -0.55 -7.72 -4.68
CA ALA A 370 0.91 -7.78 -4.62
C ALA A 370 1.52 -6.46 -4.14
N ARG A 371 0.98 -5.33 -4.58
CA ARG A 371 1.43 -3.97 -4.20
C ARG A 371 1.06 -3.61 -2.78
N GLN A 372 -0.17 -3.90 -2.36
CA GLN A 372 -0.58 -3.74 -0.96
C GLN A 372 0.35 -4.54 -0.04
N ARG A 373 0.56 -5.82 -0.33
CA ARG A 373 1.49 -6.68 0.41
C ARG A 373 2.91 -6.12 0.45
N ASP A 374 3.44 -5.70 -0.71
CA ASP A 374 4.78 -5.11 -0.80
C ASP A 374 4.90 -3.82 0.03
N ALA A 375 3.86 -2.98 0.06
CA ALA A 375 3.81 -1.81 0.94
C ALA A 375 3.78 -2.20 2.43
N TYR A 376 2.99 -3.21 2.79
CA TYR A 376 2.80 -3.64 4.19
C TYR A 376 3.91 -4.54 4.72
N GLU A 377 4.79 -5.05 3.87
CA GLU A 377 5.98 -5.82 4.25
C GLU A 377 7.28 -4.98 4.19
N ARG A 378 7.18 -3.69 3.83
CA ARG A 378 8.31 -2.77 3.80
C ARG A 378 8.60 -2.12 5.16
N SER A 379 9.74 -1.44 5.21
CA SER A 379 10.43 -0.93 6.40
C SER A 379 9.51 -0.47 7.54
N GLY A 380 9.69 -1.08 8.71
CA GLY A 380 9.01 -0.69 9.94
C GLY A 380 7.69 -1.42 10.21
N SER A 381 7.19 -2.18 9.24
CA SER A 381 5.98 -2.99 9.41
C SER A 381 6.28 -4.37 10.00
N LEU A 382 5.47 -4.77 10.97
CA LEU A 382 5.37 -6.13 11.49
C LEU A 382 4.62 -7.06 10.52
N GLY A 383 4.00 -6.54 9.46
CA GLY A 383 3.23 -7.31 8.49
C GLY A 383 1.76 -6.88 8.45
N TRP A 384 0.88 -7.83 8.14
CA TRP A 384 -0.51 -7.53 7.79
C TRP A 384 -1.47 -8.68 8.14
N SER A 385 -2.75 -8.36 8.26
CA SER A 385 -3.85 -9.31 8.31
C SER A 385 -4.88 -9.00 7.23
N PHE A 386 -5.23 -9.99 6.40
CA PHE A 386 -6.35 -9.88 5.47
C PHE A 386 -7.68 -10.09 6.22
N GLY A 387 -8.63 -9.18 6.05
CA GLY A 387 -9.98 -9.31 6.59
C GLY A 387 -10.93 -9.79 5.49
N ALA A 388 -11.29 -11.09 5.39
CA ALA A 388 -11.10 -12.23 6.31
C ALA A 388 -10.66 -13.53 5.58
N TRP A 389 -10.48 -14.65 6.31
CA TRP A 389 -10.25 -15.97 5.66
C TRP A 389 -11.47 -16.41 4.87
N LYS A 390 -12.62 -16.41 5.55
CA LYS A 390 -13.95 -16.75 5.05
C LYS A 390 -15.01 -16.26 6.03
N PHE A 391 -16.26 -16.23 5.57
CA PHE A 391 -17.43 -15.93 6.40
C PHE A 391 -18.20 -17.21 6.74
N ASP A 392 -19.28 -17.10 7.51
CA ASP A 392 -20.23 -18.19 7.68
C ASP A 392 -20.99 -18.48 6.37
N GLU A 393 -21.56 -19.69 6.26
CA GLU A 393 -22.23 -20.16 5.05
C GLU A 393 -23.40 -19.28 4.61
N ALA A 394 -24.15 -18.70 5.55
CA ALA A 394 -25.29 -17.84 5.22
C ALA A 394 -24.80 -16.51 4.63
N THR A 395 -23.76 -15.93 5.23
CA THR A 395 -23.12 -14.71 4.73
C THR A 395 -22.50 -14.95 3.35
N GLU A 396 -21.74 -16.02 3.15
CA GLU A 396 -21.13 -16.32 1.84
C GLU A 396 -22.18 -16.58 0.75
N SER A 397 -23.31 -17.23 1.12
CA SER A 397 -24.41 -17.49 0.17
C SER A 397 -25.19 -16.24 -0.21
N ALA A 398 -25.20 -15.21 0.64
CA ALA A 398 -25.88 -13.96 0.39
C ALA A 398 -25.04 -12.96 -0.43
N MET A 399 -23.71 -13.09 -0.39
CA MET A 399 -22.80 -12.21 -1.12
C MET A 399 -22.70 -12.59 -2.60
N HIS A 400 -22.61 -11.57 -3.46
CA HIS A 400 -22.23 -11.78 -4.86
C HIS A 400 -20.82 -12.40 -4.93
N PRO A 401 -20.52 -13.36 -5.83
CA PRO A 401 -19.22 -14.04 -5.89
C PRO A 401 -18.01 -13.10 -5.99
N ALA A 402 -18.12 -12.02 -6.77
CA ALA A 402 -17.07 -10.99 -6.86
C ALA A 402 -16.82 -10.26 -5.53
N VAL A 403 -17.88 -9.89 -4.82
CA VAL A 403 -17.80 -9.23 -3.50
C VAL A 403 -17.21 -10.19 -2.48
N LEU A 404 -17.63 -11.46 -2.50
CA LEU A 404 -17.05 -12.50 -1.66
C LEU A 404 -15.55 -12.66 -1.94
N ALA A 405 -15.13 -12.70 -3.21
CA ALA A 405 -13.71 -12.76 -3.58
C ALA A 405 -12.93 -11.49 -3.20
N GLN A 406 -13.59 -10.33 -3.04
CA GLN A 406 -12.93 -9.13 -2.53
C GLN A 406 -12.70 -9.15 -1.01
N ARG A 407 -13.60 -9.81 -0.26
CA ARG A 407 -13.66 -9.81 1.20
C ARG A 407 -13.16 -11.11 1.86
N SER A 408 -13.02 -12.19 1.11
CA SER A 408 -12.59 -13.51 1.60
C SER A 408 -11.32 -13.95 0.89
N LEU A 409 -10.22 -14.11 1.63
CA LEU A 409 -8.94 -14.56 1.09
C LEU A 409 -9.05 -15.95 0.46
N ARG A 410 -9.88 -16.82 1.03
CA ARG A 410 -10.17 -18.14 0.46
C ARG A 410 -10.84 -18.03 -0.91
N ALA A 411 -11.88 -17.20 -1.03
CA ALA A 411 -12.58 -17.00 -2.29
C ALA A 411 -11.68 -16.28 -3.33
N ALA A 412 -10.89 -15.29 -2.89
CA ALA A 412 -9.90 -14.62 -3.73
C ALA A 412 -8.87 -15.61 -4.30
N SER A 413 -8.37 -16.52 -3.46
CA SER A 413 -7.45 -17.59 -3.88
C SER A 413 -8.09 -18.50 -4.93
N GLN A 414 -9.32 -18.95 -4.69
CA GLN A 414 -10.07 -19.81 -5.62
C GLN A 414 -10.39 -19.13 -6.95
N ALA A 415 -10.64 -17.82 -6.92
CA ALA A 415 -10.86 -16.99 -8.11
C ALA A 415 -9.55 -16.66 -8.86
N GLY A 416 -8.39 -17.02 -8.30
CA GLY A 416 -7.09 -16.65 -8.87
C GLY A 416 -6.82 -15.14 -8.81
N TRP A 417 -7.35 -14.44 -7.81
CA TRP A 417 -7.17 -13.00 -7.62
C TRP A 417 -6.00 -12.64 -6.70
N LEU A 418 -5.36 -13.64 -6.10
CA LEU A 418 -4.18 -13.46 -5.28
C LEU A 418 -2.92 -13.86 -6.04
N PRO A 419 -1.82 -13.11 -5.88
CA PRO A 419 -0.50 -13.62 -6.22
C PRO A 419 -0.15 -14.77 -5.26
N ASP A 420 0.88 -15.54 -5.61
CA ASP A 420 1.50 -16.46 -4.66
C ASP A 420 2.00 -15.68 -3.43
N LEU A 421 1.39 -15.92 -2.26
CA LEU A 421 1.72 -15.16 -1.05
C LEU A 421 3.06 -15.60 -0.45
N SER A 422 3.54 -16.79 -0.81
CA SER A 422 4.83 -17.36 -0.41
C SER A 422 5.98 -16.90 -1.31
N ALA A 423 5.68 -16.59 -2.58
CA ALA A 423 6.70 -16.16 -3.53
C ALA A 423 7.19 -14.75 -3.23
N LYS A 424 8.53 -14.62 -3.16
CA LYS A 424 9.20 -13.32 -3.26
C LYS A 424 9.40 -12.99 -4.75
N PRO A 425 8.72 -11.97 -5.29
CA PRO A 425 8.87 -11.64 -6.69
C PRO A 425 10.30 -11.17 -6.99
N ALA A 426 10.78 -11.45 -8.21
CA ALA A 426 12.15 -11.08 -8.62
C ALA A 426 12.40 -9.57 -8.58
N LEU A 427 11.35 -8.77 -8.77
CA LEU A 427 11.33 -7.33 -8.57
C LEU A 427 10.16 -6.97 -7.66
N PRO A 428 10.30 -6.01 -6.73
CA PRO A 428 9.19 -5.49 -5.94
C PRO A 428 8.02 -5.06 -6.85
N PRO A 429 6.77 -5.48 -6.58
CA PRO A 429 5.60 -5.10 -7.37
C PRO A 429 5.45 -3.60 -7.53
N CYS A 430 5.85 -2.83 -6.51
CA CYS A 430 5.80 -1.37 -6.52
C CYS A 430 6.83 -0.70 -7.44
N LEU A 431 7.72 -1.45 -8.11
CA LEU A 431 8.65 -0.88 -9.10
C LEU A 431 8.05 -0.72 -10.49
N LYS A 432 6.96 -1.42 -10.80
CA LYS A 432 6.36 -1.35 -12.12
C LYS A 432 5.09 -0.53 -12.02
N ALA A 433 4.81 0.40 -12.91
CA ALA A 433 3.45 0.92 -12.98
C ALA A 433 2.43 -0.21 -13.28
N PRO A 434 1.20 -0.10 -12.80
CA PRO A 434 0.08 -0.89 -13.32
C PRO A 434 -0.03 -0.78 -14.84
N ALA A 435 -0.50 -1.84 -15.50
CA ALA A 435 -0.79 -1.76 -16.93
C ALA A 435 -1.93 -0.75 -17.16
N ALA A 436 -1.72 0.26 -18.00
CA ALA A 436 -2.72 1.29 -18.30
C ALA A 436 -3.71 0.84 -19.39
N ASP A 437 -4.24 -0.39 -19.27
CA ASP A 437 -5.15 -1.03 -20.24
C ASP A 437 -6.61 -1.08 -19.77
N PHE A 438 -6.94 -0.36 -18.69
CA PHE A 438 -8.31 -0.27 -18.15
C PHE A 438 -9.37 0.14 -19.19
N ALA A 439 -8.99 0.93 -20.20
CA ALA A 439 -9.90 1.32 -21.29
C ALA A 439 -10.24 0.14 -22.22
N LEU A 440 -9.27 -0.76 -22.44
CA LEU A 440 -9.38 -1.90 -23.34
C LEU A 440 -9.93 -3.17 -22.64
N GLY A 441 -9.71 -3.29 -21.32
CA GLY A 441 -10.18 -4.43 -20.53
C GLY A 441 -9.64 -5.76 -21.07
N ASP A 442 -10.52 -6.76 -21.21
CA ASP A 442 -10.11 -8.10 -21.68
C ASP A 442 -9.58 -8.14 -23.11
N ALA A 443 -9.76 -7.08 -23.91
CA ALA A 443 -9.14 -6.98 -25.22
C ALA A 443 -7.59 -6.97 -25.15
N THR A 444 -6.99 -6.74 -23.97
CA THR A 444 -5.54 -6.84 -23.74
C THR A 444 -5.09 -8.13 -23.11
N ALA A 445 -6.03 -9.06 -22.81
CA ALA A 445 -5.63 -10.37 -22.34
C ALA A 445 -4.77 -11.03 -23.42
N PRO A 446 -3.58 -11.59 -23.08
CA PRO A 446 -2.86 -12.42 -24.02
C PRO A 446 -3.81 -13.52 -24.51
N PRO A 447 -3.78 -13.89 -25.80
CA PRO A 447 -4.67 -14.92 -26.32
C PRO A 447 -4.53 -16.15 -25.43
N SER A 448 -5.65 -16.63 -24.88
CA SER A 448 -5.66 -17.87 -24.08
C SER A 448 -4.85 -18.91 -24.83
N ALA A 449 -3.89 -19.54 -24.16
CA ALA A 449 -3.14 -20.64 -24.74
C ALA A 449 -4.19 -21.58 -25.34
N ALA A 450 -4.09 -21.81 -26.66
CA ALA A 450 -5.03 -22.67 -27.34
C ALA A 450 -5.13 -23.97 -26.53
N PRO A 451 -6.35 -24.49 -26.26
CA PRO A 451 -6.48 -25.76 -25.58
C PRO A 451 -5.54 -26.76 -26.28
N PRO A 452 -4.81 -27.59 -25.52
CA PRO A 452 -3.88 -28.54 -26.12
C PRO A 452 -4.62 -29.26 -27.24
N PRO A 453 -4.01 -29.38 -28.44
CA PRO A 453 -4.69 -29.98 -29.57
C PRO A 453 -5.27 -31.31 -29.11
N PRO A 454 -6.54 -31.62 -29.45
CA PRO A 454 -7.10 -32.92 -29.12
C PRO A 454 -6.13 -33.98 -29.60
N PRO A 455 -5.92 -35.06 -28.82
CA PRO A 455 -5.01 -36.13 -29.23
C PRO A 455 -5.35 -36.52 -30.67
N PRO A 456 -4.36 -36.59 -31.56
CA PRO A 456 -4.62 -36.69 -32.99
C PRO A 456 -5.53 -37.90 -33.24
N PRO A 457 -6.63 -37.74 -33.99
CA PRO A 457 -7.37 -38.91 -34.44
C PRO A 457 -6.40 -39.79 -35.23
N VAL A 458 -6.37 -41.09 -34.93
CA VAL A 458 -5.61 -42.07 -35.70
C VAL A 458 -6.26 -42.13 -37.09
N VAL A 459 -5.63 -41.51 -38.09
CA VAL A 459 -6.11 -41.54 -39.47
C VAL A 459 -5.05 -42.19 -40.36
N PRO A 460 -5.42 -43.16 -41.20
CA PRO A 460 -4.50 -43.85 -42.11
C PRO A 460 -3.87 -42.93 -43.17
N GLN A 461 -2.69 -43.36 -43.61
CA GLN A 461 -1.81 -42.79 -44.63
C GLN A 461 -2.48 -42.38 -45.97
N ASP A 462 -2.10 -41.17 -46.41
CA ASP A 462 -1.36 -40.86 -47.66
C ASP A 462 -2.03 -40.26 -48.94
N TRP A 463 -1.42 -39.12 -49.35
CA TRP A 463 -1.30 -38.40 -50.66
C TRP A 463 -2.52 -37.67 -51.31
N PRO A 464 -2.32 -36.61 -52.15
CA PRO A 464 -1.49 -35.41 -51.94
C PRO A 464 -2.11 -34.06 -52.37
N VAL A 465 -1.44 -33.01 -51.87
CA VAL A 465 -1.33 -31.58 -52.22
C VAL A 465 -1.96 -31.06 -53.52
N GLU A 466 -2.66 -29.92 -53.41
CA GLU A 466 -2.60 -28.85 -54.42
C GLU A 466 -2.57 -27.47 -53.73
N ALA A 467 -1.68 -26.59 -54.19
CA ALA A 467 -1.30 -25.32 -53.56
C ALA A 467 -1.99 -24.12 -54.21
N ALA A 468 -2.25 -23.05 -53.44
CA ALA A 468 -2.37 -21.70 -53.98
C ALA A 468 -2.01 -20.63 -52.93
N ALA A 469 -1.47 -19.53 -53.45
CA ALA A 469 -0.55 -18.57 -52.85
C ALA A 469 -1.25 -17.25 -52.38
N PRO A 470 -0.50 -16.26 -51.83
CA PRO A 470 -0.99 -15.24 -50.88
C PRO A 470 -1.24 -13.84 -51.49
N SER A 471 -1.94 -12.99 -50.73
CA SER A 471 -1.94 -11.52 -50.83
C SER A 471 -2.52 -10.96 -49.50
N GLY A 472 -2.17 -9.82 -48.92
CA GLY A 472 -1.31 -8.70 -49.26
C GLY A 472 -1.91 -7.41 -48.67
N ARG A 473 -1.10 -6.66 -47.88
CA ARG A 473 -1.11 -5.19 -47.61
C ARG A 473 -2.06 -4.54 -46.55
N VAL A 474 -1.43 -4.08 -45.46
CA VAL A 474 -1.22 -2.69 -44.93
C VAL A 474 -2.30 -1.59 -45.08
N ALA A 475 -2.68 -0.98 -43.95
CA ALA A 475 -2.76 0.49 -43.64
C ALA A 475 -3.10 0.63 -42.13
N ALA A 476 -2.33 1.27 -41.22
CA ALA A 476 -1.83 2.65 -41.10
C ALA A 476 -2.93 3.73 -40.94
N ALA A 477 -3.18 4.18 -39.70
CA ALA A 477 -3.37 5.61 -39.31
C ALA A 477 -3.75 5.79 -37.81
N LEU A 478 -3.28 6.92 -37.24
CA LEU A 478 -3.62 7.59 -35.96
C LEU A 478 -2.89 7.04 -34.70
N GLY A 479 -1.90 7.70 -34.09
CA GLY A 479 -1.42 9.09 -34.21
C GLY A 479 -1.92 9.98 -33.07
N GLY A 480 -1.19 9.98 -31.94
CA GLY A 480 -1.01 11.13 -31.04
C GLY A 480 -2.06 11.36 -29.94
N PHE A 481 -1.78 10.91 -28.72
CA PHE A 481 -2.19 11.59 -27.50
C PHE A 481 -1.04 11.58 -26.50
N GLY A 482 -0.48 12.77 -26.28
CA GLY A 482 0.58 13.04 -25.33
C GLY A 482 0.03 13.43 -23.95
N CYS A 483 0.92 13.32 -22.96
CA CYS A 483 0.77 13.77 -21.58
C CYS A 483 0.07 15.13 -21.46
N GLY A 484 -1.02 15.21 -20.70
CA GLY A 484 -1.64 16.50 -20.41
C GLY A 484 -3.06 16.53 -19.84
N ALA A 485 -3.69 15.41 -19.44
CA ALA A 485 -5.13 15.39 -19.12
C ALA A 485 -5.49 14.96 -17.68
N LEU A 486 -4.60 15.12 -16.69
CA LEU A 486 -4.90 14.76 -15.29
C LEU A 486 -4.86 15.92 -14.28
N LEU A 487 -4.73 17.17 -14.74
CA LEU A 487 -4.61 18.35 -13.87
C LEU A 487 -5.86 19.25 -13.78
N ALA A 488 -6.99 18.89 -14.39
CA ALA A 488 -8.15 19.77 -14.48
C ALA A 488 -9.25 19.55 -13.42
N THR A 489 -9.19 18.52 -12.58
CA THR A 489 -10.33 18.19 -11.69
C THR A 489 -10.14 18.57 -10.21
N MET A 490 -8.95 19.01 -9.78
CA MET A 490 -8.67 19.27 -8.36
C MET A 490 -8.92 20.72 -7.86
N VAL A 491 -9.42 21.64 -8.69
CA VAL A 491 -9.55 23.07 -8.30
C VAL A 491 -10.96 23.49 -7.84
N VAL A 492 -11.97 22.61 -7.83
CA VAL A 492 -13.36 23.03 -7.48
C VAL A 492 -13.80 22.69 -6.05
N MET A 493 -13.03 21.96 -5.23
CA MET A 493 -13.47 21.54 -3.88
C MET A 493 -12.81 22.28 -2.71
N ALA A 494 -12.45 23.56 -2.88
CA ALA A 494 -11.96 24.41 -1.79
C ALA A 494 -12.85 25.64 -1.57
N SER A 495 -14.17 25.46 -1.40
CA SER A 495 -15.06 26.50 -0.82
C SER A 495 -16.43 25.94 -0.43
N ARG A 496 -16.52 25.23 0.71
CA ARG A 496 -17.72 25.25 1.54
C ARG A 496 -17.37 24.97 3.01
N LYS A 497 -17.25 26.07 3.76
CA LYS A 497 -17.10 26.08 5.22
C LYS A 497 -18.46 25.81 5.88
N ARG A 498 -18.42 24.91 6.89
CA ARG A 498 -19.19 24.85 8.15
C ARG A 498 -20.70 24.54 8.09
N GLY A 499 -21.02 23.42 8.73
CA GLY A 499 -22.24 23.19 9.50
C GLY A 499 -22.02 21.99 10.40
N ALA A 500 -21.70 22.22 11.67
CA ALA A 500 -21.67 21.19 12.70
C ALA A 500 -23.09 20.69 12.95
N VAL A 501 -23.30 19.37 13.00
CA VAL A 501 -24.39 18.78 13.77
C VAL A 501 -23.87 17.54 14.49
N SER A 502 -24.07 17.60 15.79
CA SER A 502 -23.81 16.61 16.82
C SER A 502 -24.92 15.56 16.84
N GLY A 503 -24.52 14.30 17.06
CA GLY A 503 -25.33 13.27 17.72
C GLY A 503 -26.23 12.45 16.80
N TYR A 504 -26.07 11.13 16.84
CA TYR A 504 -27.21 10.22 16.89
C TYR A 504 -26.86 9.01 17.75
N GLU A 505 -27.53 8.96 18.90
CA GLU A 505 -27.72 7.79 19.74
C GLU A 505 -28.63 6.78 19.01
N ALA A 506 -28.38 5.51 19.34
CA ALA A 506 -29.23 4.32 19.24
C ALA A 506 -30.65 4.44 18.63
N VAL A 507 -30.89 3.60 17.62
CA VAL A 507 -31.98 2.59 17.60
C VAL A 507 -31.46 1.33 16.91
#